data_AF-A0A925IM55-F1
#
_entry.id   AF-A0A925IM55-F1
#
_cell.length_a   1.000
_cell.length_b   1.000
_cell.length_c   1.000
_cell.angle_alpha   90.00
_cell.angle_beta   90.00
_cell.angle_gamma   90.00
#
_symmetry.space_group_name_H-M   'P 1'
#
loop_
_entity.id
_entity.type
_entity.pdbx_description
1 polymer ?
#
loop_
_entity_poly.entity_id
_entity_poly.type
_entity_poly.pdbx_seq_one_letter_code
_entity_poly.pdbx_strand_id
1 'polypeptide(L)'
;MDTNIKRTYFGFAALLTGIISDVFIGANIGVSYLEITPALFSQLNVWTAQIYCISTPLAFILGILGFVRQDDSKILSSIAIVLVAIPFTILLIQLASSFLR
;
A
#
# COMPACT_ATOMS: atom_id res chain seq x y z
N MET A 1 26.48 23.70 -13.65
CA MET A 1 25.36 22.75 -13.73
C MET A 1 24.67 22.79 -12.38
N ASP A 2 23.63 23.62 -12.24
CA ASP A 2 22.77 23.56 -11.06
C ASP A 2 22.00 22.24 -11.12
N THR A 3 22.46 21.24 -10.37
CA THR A 3 21.62 20.10 -10.03
C THR A 3 20.57 20.61 -9.08
N ASN A 4 19.49 21.17 -9.64
CA ASN A 4 18.32 21.57 -8.89
C ASN A 4 17.65 20.29 -8.38
N ILE A 5 18.17 19.76 -7.27
CA ILE A 5 17.67 18.54 -6.62
C ILE A 5 16.28 18.90 -6.09
N LYS A 6 15.26 18.62 -6.91
CA LYS A 6 13.87 18.72 -6.52
C LYS A 6 13.64 17.88 -5.27
N ARG A 7 13.34 18.54 -4.16
CA ARG A 7 13.09 17.88 -2.88
C ARG A 7 11.81 17.05 -3.01
N THR A 8 11.98 15.73 -3.01
CA THR A 8 10.87 14.77 -3.16
C THR A 8 10.41 14.33 -1.78
N TYR A 9 9.36 14.95 -1.24
CA TYR A 9 8.85 14.62 0.09
C TYR A 9 7.65 13.69 0.00
N PHE A 10 6.67 14.02 -0.83
CA PHE A 10 5.43 13.27 -0.96
C PHE A 10 5.63 12.01 -1.80
N GLY A 11 6.39 12.08 -2.90
CA GLY A 11 6.68 10.89 -3.70
C GLY A 11 7.45 9.82 -2.93
N PHE A 12 8.40 10.23 -2.08
CA PHE A 12 9.16 9.32 -1.23
C PHE A 12 8.32 8.78 -0.08
N ALA A 13 7.52 9.62 0.59
CA ALA A 13 6.61 9.18 1.63
C ALA A 13 5.56 8.20 1.08
N ALA A 14 4.99 8.50 -0.09
CA ALA A 14 4.04 7.63 -0.79
C ALA A 14 4.66 6.26 -1.09
N LEU A 15 5.91 6.24 -1.59
CA LEU A 15 6.61 4.99 -1.89
C LEU A 15 6.85 4.17 -0.61
N LEU A 16 7.33 4.80 0.46
CA LEU A 16 7.56 4.12 1.73
C LEU A 16 6.26 3.55 2.31
N THR A 17 5.19 4.35 2.34
CA THR A 17 3.89 3.90 2.82
C THR A 17 3.31 2.79 1.93
N GLY A 18 3.54 2.84 0.62
CA GLY A 18 3.15 1.79 -0.32
C GLY A 18 3.90 0.48 -0.05
N ILE A 19 5.22 0.52 0.14
CA ILE A 19 6.02 -0.67 0.48
C ILE A 19 5.54 -1.28 1.80
N ILE A 20 5.27 -0.44 2.82
CA ILE A 20 4.72 -0.90 4.09
C ILE A 20 3.38 -1.62 3.85
N SER A 21 2.47 -1.01 3.08
CA SER A 21 1.20 -1.62 2.72
C SER A 21 1.37 -3.01 2.11
N ASP A 22 2.22 -3.14 1.10
CA ASP A 22 2.46 -4.41 0.42
C ASP A 22 3.07 -5.48 1.33
N VAL A 23 4.00 -5.10 2.21
CA VAL A 23 4.56 -6.01 3.21
C VAL A 23 3.47 -6.55 4.13
N PHE A 24 2.53 -5.70 4.56
CA PHE A 24 1.43 -6.13 5.42
C PHE A 24 0.36 -6.95 4.70
N ILE A 25 0.13 -6.71 3.40
CA ILE A 25 -0.69 -7.60 2.56
C ILE A 25 -0.02 -8.98 2.45
N GLY A 26 1.28 -9.01 2.13
CA GLY A 26 2.05 -10.25 2.07
C GLY A 26 2.07 -11.00 3.40
N ALA A 27 2.20 -10.28 4.52
CA ALA A 27 2.14 -10.85 5.86
C ALA A 27 0.74 -11.42 6.18
N ASN A 28 -0.34 -10.74 5.79
CA ASN A 28 -1.71 -11.23 5.95
C ASN A 28 -1.92 -12.57 5.22
N ILE A 29 -1.44 -12.64 3.96
CA ILE A 29 -1.46 -13.86 3.17
C ILE A 29 -0.59 -14.95 3.84
N GLY A 30 0.63 -14.60 4.27
CA GLY A 30 1.53 -15.53 4.95
C GLY A 30 0.95 -16.12 6.23
N VAL A 31 0.27 -15.30 7.05
CA VAL A 31 -0.45 -15.73 8.26
C VAL A 31 -1.51 -16.78 7.94
N SER A 32 -2.13 -16.71 6.76
CA SER A 32 -3.13 -17.68 6.30
C SER A 32 -2.55 -19.06 5.96
N TYR A 33 -1.23 -19.17 5.80
CA TYR A 33 -0.53 -20.44 5.54
C TYR A 33 0.21 -20.97 6.78
N LEU A 34 0.22 -20.25 7.89
CA LEU A 34 0.88 -20.69 9.12
C LEU A 34 -0.03 -21.64 9.93
N GLU A 35 0.53 -22.76 10.38
CA GLU A 35 -0.14 -23.65 11.33
C GLU A 35 -0.03 -23.09 12.77
N ILE A 36 -0.91 -22.15 13.10
CA ILE A 36 -0.96 -21.47 14.40
C ILE A 36 -2.32 -21.64 15.07
N THR A 37 -2.40 -21.30 16.36
CA THR A 37 -3.66 -21.37 17.10
C THR A 37 -4.69 -20.36 16.53
N PRO A 38 -6.00 -20.66 16.60
CA PRO A 38 -7.04 -19.76 16.06
C PRO A 38 -7.00 -18.36 16.68
N ALA A 39 -6.65 -18.25 17.95
CA ALA A 39 -6.52 -16.97 18.64
C ALA A 39 -5.36 -16.13 18.08
N LEU A 40 -4.20 -16.74 17.86
CA LEU A 40 -3.03 -16.07 17.28
C LEU A 40 -3.27 -15.69 15.82
N PHE A 41 -3.92 -16.58 15.05
CA PHE A 41 -4.34 -16.30 13.68
C PHE A 41 -5.24 -15.07 13.61
N SER A 42 -6.31 -15.04 14.41
CA SER A 42 -7.26 -13.91 14.45
C SER A 42 -6.55 -12.59 14.77
N GLN A 43 -5.65 -12.62 15.75
CA GLN A 43 -4.89 -11.43 16.13
C GLN A 43 -3.97 -10.96 14.98
N LEU A 44 -3.09 -11.82 14.46
CA LEU A 44 -2.18 -11.44 13.37
C LEU A 44 -2.91 -11.02 12.10
N ASN A 45 -4.02 -11.69 11.76
CA ASN A 45 -4.85 -11.35 10.61
C ASN A 45 -5.49 -9.97 10.77
N VAL A 46 -6.07 -9.66 11.94
CA VAL A 46 -6.66 -8.34 12.20
C VAL A 46 -5.61 -7.23 12.17
N TRP A 47 -4.45 -7.44 12.79
CA TRP A 47 -3.38 -6.44 12.81
C TRP A 47 -2.83 -6.15 11.43
N THR A 48 -2.52 -7.20 10.66
CA THR A 48 -2.04 -7.05 9.28
C THR A 48 -3.09 -6.38 8.39
N ALA A 49 -4.36 -6.77 8.55
CA ALA A 49 -5.48 -6.16 7.84
C ALA A 49 -5.67 -4.67 8.13
N GLN A 50 -5.66 -4.29 9.40
CA GLN A 50 -5.80 -2.89 9.80
C GLN A 50 -4.67 -2.02 9.23
N ILE A 51 -3.44 -2.51 9.28
CA ILE A 51 -2.28 -1.74 8.82
C ILE A 51 -2.32 -1.53 7.31
N TYR A 52 -2.58 -2.57 6.50
CA TYR A 52 -2.67 -2.34 5.06
C TYR A 52 -3.91 -1.50 4.70
N CYS A 53 -5.06 -1.69 5.35
CA CYS A 53 -6.27 -0.88 5.11
C CYS A 53 -6.07 0.62 5.37
N ILE A 54 -5.14 1.02 6.26
CA ILE A 54 -4.82 2.44 6.52
C ILE A 54 -3.69 2.91 5.61
N SER A 55 -2.64 2.11 5.45
CA SER A 55 -1.44 2.51 4.68
C SER A 55 -1.71 2.57 3.18
N THR A 56 -2.55 1.70 2.62
CA THR A 56 -2.97 1.73 1.21
C THR A 56 -3.58 3.09 0.82
N PRO A 57 -4.70 3.57 1.40
CA PRO A 57 -5.29 4.86 1.01
C PRO A 57 -4.35 6.03 1.32
N LEU A 58 -3.55 5.95 2.38
CA LEU A 58 -2.56 6.99 2.71
C LEU A 58 -1.47 7.09 1.63
N ALA A 59 -0.91 5.97 1.19
CA ALA A 59 0.08 5.91 0.13
C ALA A 59 -0.48 6.45 -1.20
N PHE A 60 -1.75 6.13 -1.50
CA PHE A 60 -2.43 6.65 -2.68
C PHE A 60 -2.62 8.18 -2.61
N ILE A 61 -3.11 8.72 -1.48
CA ILE A 61 -3.27 10.16 -1.27
C ILE A 61 -1.93 10.88 -1.38
N LEU A 62 -0.89 10.38 -0.71
CA LEU A 62 0.46 10.94 -0.79
C LEU A 62 1.02 10.88 -2.20
N GLY A 63 0.76 9.78 -2.92
CA GLY A 63 1.14 9.61 -4.32
C GLY A 63 0.47 10.66 -5.22
N ILE A 64 -0.83 10.89 -5.06
CA ILE A 64 -1.53 11.95 -5.82
C ILE A 64 -0.96 13.33 -5.49
N LEU A 65 -0.75 13.64 -4.20
CA LEU A 65 -0.17 14.92 -3.77
C LEU A 65 1.23 15.15 -4.35
N GLY A 66 2.06 14.11 -4.38
CA GLY A 66 3.39 14.15 -5.00
C GLY A 66 3.33 14.26 -6.53
N PHE A 67 2.32 13.67 -7.17
CA PHE A 67 2.16 13.77 -8.62
C PHE A 67 1.71 15.16 -9.08
N VAL A 68 0.82 15.81 -8.30
CA VAL A 68 0.27 17.13 -8.62
C VAL A 68 1.26 18.26 -8.31
N ARG A 69 2.13 18.09 -7.29
CA ARG A 69 3.15 19.10 -6.95
C ARG A 69 4.26 19.18 -8.01
N GLN A 70 4.57 20.40 -8.45
CA GLN A 70 5.59 20.64 -9.48
C GLN A 70 7.03 20.37 -9.00
N ASP A 71 7.27 20.47 -7.69
CA ASP A 71 8.59 20.32 -7.06
C ASP A 71 8.90 18.90 -6.61
N ASP A 72 7.95 17.96 -6.75
CA ASP A 72 8.08 16.59 -6.28
C ASP A 72 8.34 15.62 -7.45
N SER A 73 8.86 14.43 -7.15
CA SER A 73 9.15 13.43 -8.18
C SER A 73 7.87 12.74 -8.62
N LYS A 74 7.43 13.08 -9.83
CA LYS A 74 6.30 12.42 -10.49
C LYS A 74 6.53 10.93 -10.70
N ILE A 75 7.79 10.51 -10.92
CA ILE A 75 8.13 9.10 -11.13
C ILE A 75 7.89 8.32 -9.84
N LEU A 76 8.45 8.75 -8.71
CA LEU A 76 8.27 8.08 -7.42
C LEU A 76 6.80 8.05 -6.99
N SER A 77 6.11 9.16 -7.20
CA SER A 77 4.66 9.28 -6.94
C SER A 77 3.85 8.31 -7.80
N SER A 78 4.15 8.18 -9.09
CA SER A 78 3.47 7.25 -9.99
C SER A 78 3.73 5.80 -9.61
N ILE A 79 4.98 5.46 -9.27
CA ILE A 79 5.33 4.12 -8.79
C ILE A 79 4.53 3.80 -7.53
N ALA A 80 4.50 4.70 -6.55
CA ALA A 80 3.72 4.51 -5.32
C ALA A 80 2.22 4.30 -5.59
N ILE A 81 1.62 5.09 -6.50
CA ILE A 81 0.21 4.92 -6.89
C ILE A 81 -0.02 3.54 -7.50
N VAL A 82 0.80 3.13 -8.48
CA VAL A 82 0.64 1.85 -9.18
C VAL A 82 0.84 0.68 -8.21
N LEU A 83 1.87 0.77 -7.38
CA LEU A 83 2.23 -0.23 -6.38
C LEU A 83 1.05 -0.55 -5.45
N VAL A 84 0.27 0.46 -5.08
CA VAL A 84 -0.85 0.32 -4.16
C VAL A 84 -2.17 0.03 -4.88
N ALA A 85 -2.37 0.59 -6.07
CA ALA A 85 -3.61 0.44 -6.83
C ALA A 85 -3.85 -0.99 -7.33
N ILE A 86 -2.79 -1.68 -7.77
CA ILE A 86 -2.87 -3.06 -8.28
C ILE A 86 -3.35 -4.05 -7.20
N PRO A 87 -2.68 -4.19 -6.04
CA PRO A 87 -3.13 -5.12 -5.00
C PRO A 87 -4.52 -4.74 -4.47
N PHE A 88 -4.83 -3.44 -4.37
CA PHE A 88 -6.16 -3.01 -3.95
C PHE A 88 -7.28 -3.39 -4.93
N THR A 89 -7.03 -3.28 -6.24
CA THR A 89 -7.99 -3.74 -7.26
C THR A 89 -8.17 -5.25 -7.23
N ILE A 90 -7.09 -6.02 -7.01
CA ILE A 90 -7.18 -7.48 -6.85
C ILE A 90 -8.06 -7.83 -5.64
N LEU A 91 -7.84 -7.19 -4.49
CA LEU A 91 -8.66 -7.41 -3.28
C LEU A 91 -10.14 -7.05 -3.49
N LEU A 92 -10.42 -5.94 -4.17
CA LEU A 92 -11.79 -5.55 -4.52
C LEU A 92 -12.46 -6.56 -5.44
N ILE A 93 -11.75 -7.08 -6.44
CA ILE A 93 -12.28 -8.13 -7.34
C ILE A 93 -12.58 -9.40 -6.55
N GLN A 94 -11.68 -9.81 -5.64
CA GLN A 94 -11.91 -10.98 -4.79
C GLN A 94 -13.15 -10.79 -3.90
N LEU A 95 -13.27 -9.63 -3.24
CA LEU A 95 -14.43 -9.29 -2.43
C LEU A 95 -15.72 -9.31 -3.28
N ALA A 96 -15.73 -8.65 -4.43
CA ALA A 96 -16.88 -8.64 -5.33
C ALA A 96 -17.28 -10.06 -5.78
N SER A 97 -16.30 -10.92 -6.08
CA SER A 97 -16.54 -12.31 -6.47
C SER A 97 -17.12 -13.17 -5.34
N SER A 98 -16.84 -12.85 -4.07
CA SER A 98 -17.40 -13.55 -2.92
C SER A 98 -18.88 -13.26 -2.68
N PHE A 99 -19.38 -12.09 -3.09
CA PHE A 99 -20.81 -11.74 -2.99
C PHE A 99 -21.66 -12.30 -4.14
N LEU A 100 -21.03 -12.78 -5.21
CA LEU A 100 -21.69 -13.41 -6.36
C LEU A 100 -21.83 -14.94 -6.22
N ARG A 101 -21.31 -15.51 -5.12
CA ARG A 101 -21.49 -16.92 -4.74
C ARG A 101 -22.53 -17.02 -3.63
#